data_AF-A0A958JBA8-F1
#
_entry.id   AF-A0A958JBA8-F1
#
_cell.length_a   1.000
_cell.length_b   1.000
_cell.length_c   1.000
_cell.angle_alpha   90.00
_cell.angle_beta   90.00
_cell.angle_gamma   90.00
#
_symmetry.space_group_name_H-M   'P 1'
#
loop_
_entity.id
_entity.type
_entity.pdbx_description
1 polymer ?
#
loop_
_entity_poly.entity_id
_entity_poly.type
_entity_poly.pdbx_seq_one_letter_code
_entity_poly.pdbx_strand_id
1 'polypeptide(L)'
;MRLSKEKIKKACKIKLLSLSKLLKKAGISKTTYYHLLNKDFILPSSLIKLSLALEVSPSELLQDIPIDEIKIRLLQQELDSILTKNPTIDRDNAWHTLLLLQEDPVMRLDRSLLRGRAHNIY
;
A
#
# COMPACT_ATOMS: atom_id res chain seq x y z
N MET A 1 9.34 19.62 -1.12
CA MET A 1 7.96 19.27 -0.69
C MET A 1 7.97 18.80 0.76
N ARG A 2 6.98 19.23 1.57
CA ARG A 2 6.82 18.91 3.01
C ARG A 2 5.49 18.21 3.29
N LEU A 3 5.39 17.52 4.42
CA LEU A 3 4.13 16.96 4.89
C LEU A 3 3.23 18.11 5.34
N SER A 4 2.01 18.19 4.82
CA SER A 4 1.02 19.15 5.32
C SER A 4 0.12 18.48 6.35
N LYS A 5 0.23 18.92 7.61
CA LYS A 5 -0.66 18.49 8.71
C LYS A 5 -2.13 18.73 8.37
N GLU A 6 -2.42 19.84 7.70
CA GLU A 6 -3.78 20.24 7.35
C GLU A 6 -4.37 19.34 6.26
N LYS A 7 -3.60 19.05 5.19
CA LYS A 7 -4.04 18.12 4.15
C LYS A 7 -4.32 16.73 4.70
N ILE A 8 -3.48 16.24 5.62
CA ILE A 8 -3.71 14.95 6.30
C ILE A 8 -4.97 14.99 7.16
N LYS A 9 -5.15 16.04 7.99
CA LYS A 9 -6.37 16.20 8.80
C LYS A 9 -7.63 16.23 7.93
N LYS A 10 -7.59 16.95 6.80
CA LYS A 10 -8.71 17.04 5.85
C LYS A 10 -9.03 15.67 5.24
N ALA A 11 -8.01 14.93 4.80
CA ALA A 11 -8.17 13.57 4.27
C ALA A 11 -8.73 12.59 5.32
N CYS A 12 -8.27 12.68 6.56
CA CYS A 12 -8.80 11.89 7.68
C CYS A 12 -10.28 12.19 7.94
N LYS A 13 -10.70 13.46 7.90
CA LYS A 13 -12.10 13.85 8.06
C LYS A 13 -12.98 13.28 6.94
N ILE A 14 -12.56 13.41 5.68
CA ILE A 14 -13.29 12.90 4.51
C ILE A 14 -13.47 11.37 4.62
N LYS A 15 -12.45 10.66 5.08
CA LYS A 15 -12.49 9.19 5.20
C LYS A 15 -13.02 8.70 6.55
N LEU A 16 -13.51 9.58 7.43
CA LEU A 16 -13.99 9.24 8.78
C LEU A 16 -12.98 8.38 9.58
N LEU A 17 -11.68 8.67 9.43
CA LEU A 17 -10.59 7.94 10.08
C LEU A 17 -9.89 8.82 11.11
N SER A 18 -9.62 8.28 12.30
CA SER A 18 -8.75 8.94 13.28
C SER A 18 -7.28 8.85 12.83
N LEU A 19 -6.46 9.84 13.21
CA LEU A 19 -5.04 9.84 12.90
C LEU A 19 -4.33 8.59 13.45
N SER A 20 -4.68 8.16 14.66
CA SER A 20 -4.11 6.95 15.27
C SER A 20 -4.46 5.69 14.47
N LYS A 21 -5.70 5.57 13.99
CA LYS A 21 -6.14 4.44 13.16
C LYS A 21 -5.46 4.46 11.79
N LEU A 22 -5.29 5.63 11.19
CA LEU A 22 -4.54 5.80 9.94
C LEU A 22 -3.08 5.38 10.08
N LEU A 23 -2.38 5.88 11.11
CA LEU A 23 -0.98 5.54 11.36
C LEU A 23 -0.80 4.04 11.63
N LYS A 24 -1.69 3.44 12.43
CA LYS A 24 -1.69 1.99 12.67
C LYS A 24 -1.91 1.20 11.38
N LYS A 25 -2.88 1.62 10.54
CA LYS A 25 -3.16 0.96 9.25
C LYS A 25 -1.99 1.08 8.27
N ALA A 26 -1.25 2.18 8.30
CA ALA A 26 -0.08 2.40 7.47
C ALA A 26 1.21 1.77 8.02
N GLY A 27 1.19 1.18 9.23
CA GLY A 27 2.40 0.66 9.89
C GLY A 27 3.38 1.76 10.32
N ILE A 28 2.94 3.01 10.45
CA ILE A 28 3.79 4.16 10.78
C ILE A 28 3.66 4.49 12.26
N SER A 29 4.79 4.60 12.96
CA SER A 29 4.80 5.02 14.36
C SER A 29 4.47 6.51 14.52
N LYS A 30 3.94 6.91 15.69
CA LYS A 30 3.68 8.33 16.00
C LYS A 30 4.96 9.17 15.92
N THR A 31 6.09 8.64 16.39
CA THR A 31 7.38 9.34 16.37
C THR A 31 7.86 9.56 14.94
N THR A 32 7.79 8.54 14.08
CA THR A 32 8.11 8.66 12.63
C THR A 32 7.24 9.71 11.97
N TYR A 33 5.94 9.74 12.27
CA TYR A 33 5.01 10.73 11.72
C TYR A 33 5.42 12.17 12.08
N TYR A 34 5.67 12.45 13.37
CA TYR A 34 6.07 13.79 13.80
C TYR A 34 7.46 14.18 13.28
N HIS A 35 8.39 13.23 13.20
CA HIS A 35 9.70 13.45 12.61
C HIS A 35 9.59 13.87 11.12
N LEU A 36 8.75 13.19 10.33
CA LEU A 36 8.49 13.55 8.94
C LEU A 36 7.80 14.91 8.79
N LEU A 37 6.95 15.27 9.75
CA LEU A 37 6.26 16.56 9.77
C LEU A 37 7.23 17.73 9.97
N ASN A 38 8.26 17.53 10.79
CA ASN A 38 9.22 18.57 11.10
C ASN A 38 10.31 18.72 10.03
N LYS A 39 10.52 17.73 9.15
CA LYS A 39 11.51 17.82 8.07
C LYS A 39 11.17 18.93 7.07
N ASP A 40 12.21 19.63 6.61
CA ASP A 40 12.10 20.64 5.55
C ASP A 40 11.88 20.02 4.17
N PHE A 41 12.40 18.80 3.96
CA PHE A 41 12.18 18.03 2.75
C PHE A 41 12.01 16.55 3.07
N ILE A 42 10.98 15.94 2.47
CA ILE A 42 10.72 14.49 2.58
C ILE A 42 11.33 13.72 1.41
N LEU A 43 11.51 14.40 0.29
CA LEU A 43 12.05 13.83 -0.93
C LEU A 43 13.56 13.59 -0.78
N PRO A 44 14.12 12.56 -1.45
CA PRO A 44 15.56 12.36 -1.52
C PRO A 44 16.28 13.59 -2.07
N SER A 45 17.50 13.85 -1.57
CA SER A 45 18.30 14.99 -2.00
C SER A 45 18.64 14.95 -3.50
N SER A 46 18.76 13.77 -4.09
CA SER A 46 18.95 13.57 -5.53
C SER A 46 17.81 14.17 -6.35
N LEU A 47 16.56 13.89 -5.97
CA LEU A 47 15.38 14.38 -6.68
C LEU A 47 15.24 15.91 -6.56
N ILE A 48 15.62 16.48 -5.41
CA ILE A 48 15.64 17.93 -5.20
C ILE A 48 16.69 18.60 -6.11
N LYS A 49 17.88 17.99 -6.21
CA LYS A 49 18.93 18.50 -7.12
C LYS A 49 18.49 18.44 -8.57
N LEU A 50 17.82 17.37 -8.99
CA LEU A 50 17.25 17.26 -10.34
C LEU A 50 16.19 18.32 -10.61
N SER A 51 15.27 18.56 -9.67
CA SER A 51 14.25 19.60 -9.83
C SER A 51 14.86 21.00 -9.94
N LEU A 52 15.91 21.28 -9.15
CA LEU A 52 16.62 22.55 -9.24
C LEU A 52 17.37 22.71 -10.56
N ALA A 53 18.03 21.65 -11.04
CA ALA A 53 18.78 21.68 -12.30
C ALA A 53 17.86 21.85 -13.53
N LEU A 54 16.63 21.34 -13.45
CA LEU A 54 15.63 21.43 -14.52
C LEU A 54 14.68 22.62 -14.37
N GLU A 55 14.83 23.43 -13.32
CA GLU A 55 13.95 24.57 -12.99
C GLU A 55 12.46 24.24 -12.90
N VAL A 56 12.13 22.99 -12.58
CA VAL A 56 10.74 22.49 -12.44
C VAL A 56 10.42 22.16 -10.99
N SER A 57 9.14 22.10 -10.66
CA SER A 57 8.75 21.63 -9.33
C SER A 57 8.98 20.11 -9.18
N PRO A 58 9.32 19.60 -7.98
CA PRO A 58 9.48 18.16 -7.78
C PRO A 58 8.24 17.34 -8.13
N SER A 59 7.04 17.94 -8.05
CA SER A 59 5.79 17.26 -8.41
C SER A 59 5.70 16.98 -9.91
N GLU A 60 6.26 17.84 -10.76
CA GLU A 60 6.26 17.67 -12.23
C GLU A 60 7.18 16.54 -12.68
N LEU A 61 8.20 16.21 -11.89
CA LEU A 61 9.09 15.08 -12.14
C LEU A 61 8.51 13.74 -11.66
N LEU A 62 7.44 13.77 -10.86
CA LEU A 62 6.84 12.58 -10.28
C LEU A 62 5.61 12.18 -11.08
N GLN A 63 5.55 10.90 -11.44
CA GLN A 63 4.35 10.31 -12.02
C GLN A 63 3.51 9.67 -10.93
N ASP A 64 2.24 10.03 -10.86
CA ASP A 64 1.28 9.37 -9.97
C ASP A 64 1.03 7.95 -10.47
N ILE A 65 1.40 6.97 -9.65
CA ILE A 65 1.09 5.56 -9.89
C ILE A 65 -0.26 5.26 -9.23
N PRO A 66 -1.24 4.66 -9.95
CA PRO A 66 -2.51 4.26 -9.37
C PRO A 66 -2.33 3.38 -8.13
N ILE A 67 -3.13 3.62 -7.08
CA ILE A 67 -3.04 2.90 -5.80
C ILE A 67 -3.18 1.38 -6.00
N ASP A 68 -4.03 0.96 -6.93
CA ASP A 68 -4.25 -0.47 -7.18
C ASP A 68 -3.05 -1.13 -7.86
N GLU A 69 -2.31 -0.40 -8.70
CA GLU A 69 -1.04 -0.89 -9.25
C GLU A 69 0.02 -1.04 -8.15
N ILE A 70 0.09 -0.08 -7.22
CA ILE A 70 0.99 -0.16 -6.06
C ILE A 70 0.68 -1.40 -5.22
N LYS A 71 -0.60 -1.66 -4.93
CA LYS A 71 -1.01 -2.87 -4.17
C LYS A 71 -0.59 -4.14 -4.88
N ILE A 72 -0.85 -4.24 -6.19
CA ILE A 72 -0.47 -5.41 -7.00
C ILE A 72 1.05 -5.63 -6.94
N ARG A 73 1.84 -4.56 -7.07
CA ARG A 73 3.30 -4.64 -7.01
C ARG A 73 3.80 -5.11 -5.65
N LEU A 74 3.20 -4.64 -4.55
CA LEU A 74 3.53 -5.12 -3.20
C LEU A 74 3.18 -6.61 -3.02
N LEU A 75 2.05 -7.06 -3.56
CA LEU A 75 1.67 -8.47 -3.52
C LEU A 75 2.61 -9.35 -4.34
N GLN A 76 3.10 -8.86 -5.48
CA GLN A 76 4.11 -9.57 -6.26
C GLN A 76 5.42 -9.72 -5.49
N GLN A 77 5.86 -8.67 -4.79
CA GLN A 77 7.05 -8.76 -3.93
C GLN A 77 6.86 -9.76 -2.78
N GLU A 78 5.66 -9.82 -2.20
CA GLU A 78 5.33 -10.80 -1.18
C GLU A 78 5.30 -12.22 -1.75
N LEU A 79 4.73 -12.43 -2.94
CA LEU A 79 4.75 -13.70 -3.66
C LEU A 79 6.19 -14.18 -3.90
N ASP A 80 7.05 -13.32 -4.42
CA ASP A 80 8.45 -13.68 -4.69
C ASP A 80 9.20 -14.02 -3.39
N SER A 81 8.91 -13.32 -2.29
CA SER A 81 9.43 -13.64 -0.95
C SER A 81 8.95 -15.00 -0.42
N ILE A 82 7.70 -15.39 -0.73
CA ILE A 82 7.15 -16.70 -0.34
C ILE A 82 7.79 -17.83 -1.16
N LEU A 83 7.89 -17.65 -2.48
CA LEU A 83 8.46 -18.65 -3.39
C LEU A 83 9.95 -18.87 -3.16
N THR A 84 10.70 -17.81 -2.83
CA THR A 84 12.12 -17.94 -2.47
C THR A 84 12.33 -18.76 -1.18
N LYS A 85 11.41 -18.66 -0.22
CA LYS A 85 11.44 -19.46 1.01
C LYS A 85 10.88 -20.87 0.83
N ASN A 86 9.97 -21.05 -0.12
CA ASN A 86 9.23 -22.30 -0.34
C ASN A 86 9.16 -22.61 -1.85
N PRO A 87 10.23 -23.12 -2.45
CA PRO A 87 10.33 -23.29 -3.90
C PRO A 87 9.40 -24.38 -4.46
N THR A 88 8.84 -25.25 -3.60
CA THR A 88 7.91 -26.31 -3.99
C THR A 88 6.46 -25.84 -4.11
N ILE A 89 6.15 -24.61 -3.70
CA ILE A 89 4.78 -24.07 -3.77
C ILE A 89 4.46 -23.69 -5.23
N ASP A 90 3.28 -24.07 -5.67
CA ASP A 90 2.75 -23.62 -6.96
C ASP A 90 2.49 -22.11 -6.95
N ARG A 91 3.09 -21.41 -7.92
CA ARG A 91 3.05 -19.94 -8.04
C ARG A 91 1.62 -19.42 -8.17
N ASP A 92 0.80 -20.07 -8.99
CA ASP A 92 -0.55 -19.61 -9.30
C ASP A 92 -1.48 -19.76 -8.08
N ASN A 93 -1.34 -20.87 -7.36
CA ASN A 93 -2.04 -21.08 -6.09
C ASN A 93 -1.62 -20.06 -5.02
N ALA A 94 -0.32 -19.78 -4.90
CA ALA A 94 0.16 -18.76 -3.97
C ALA A 94 -0.36 -17.37 -4.33
N TRP A 95 -0.32 -17.01 -5.61
CA TRP A 95 -0.86 -15.75 -6.11
C TRP A 95 -2.36 -15.61 -5.85
N HIS A 96 -3.14 -16.65 -6.19
CA HIS A 96 -4.58 -16.68 -5.96
C HIS A 96 -4.91 -16.52 -4.47
N THR A 97 -4.15 -17.20 -3.62
CA THR A 97 -4.30 -17.09 -2.17
C THR A 97 -4.01 -15.67 -1.68
N LEU A 98 -2.92 -15.04 -2.12
CA LEU A 98 -2.60 -13.66 -1.74
C LEU A 98 -3.69 -12.67 -2.18
N LEU A 99 -4.26 -12.85 -3.37
CA LEU A 99 -5.39 -12.04 -3.84
C LEU A 99 -6.63 -12.23 -2.96
N LEU A 100 -6.98 -13.48 -2.60
CA LEU A 100 -8.09 -13.76 -1.67
C LEU A 100 -7.85 -13.12 -0.30
N LEU A 101 -6.61 -13.09 0.18
CA LEU A 101 -6.25 -12.47 1.45
C LEU A 101 -6.44 -10.94 1.46
N GLN A 102 -6.59 -10.29 0.30
CA GLN A 102 -6.94 -8.87 0.22
C GLN A 102 -8.43 -8.59 0.42
N GLU A 103 -9.29 -9.61 0.30
CA GLU A 103 -10.73 -9.45 0.52
C GLU A 103 -11.06 -9.37 2.01
N ASP A 104 -12.17 -8.70 2.33
CA ASP A 104 -12.69 -8.69 3.70
C ASP A 104 -13.00 -10.14 4.15
N PRO A 105 -12.76 -10.48 5.44
CA PRO A 105 -12.90 -11.86 5.93
C PRO A 105 -14.25 -12.49 5.62
N VAL A 106 -15.34 -11.71 5.73
CA VAL A 106 -16.70 -12.16 5.41
C VAL A 106 -16.83 -12.50 3.93
N MET A 107 -16.37 -11.63 3.04
CA MET A 107 -16.42 -11.85 1.57
C MET A 107 -15.59 -13.07 1.16
N ARG A 108 -14.42 -13.25 1.79
CA ARG A 108 -13.54 -14.40 1.56
C ARG A 108 -14.20 -15.72 1.97
N LEU A 109 -14.88 -15.73 3.12
CA LEU A 109 -15.64 -16.89 3.61
C LEU A 109 -16.80 -17.21 2.67
N ASP A 110 -17.59 -16.21 2.27
CA ASP A 110 -18.70 -16.40 1.34
C ASP A 110 -18.22 -17.00 0.01
N ARG A 111 -17.14 -16.46 -0.55
CA ARG A 111 -16.53 -16.97 -1.80
C ARG A 111 -16.02 -18.41 -1.66
N SER A 112 -15.46 -18.75 -0.50
CA SER A 112 -14.96 -20.11 -0.21
C SER A 112 -16.12 -21.10 -0.04
N LEU A 113 -17.19 -20.69 0.65
CA LEU A 113 -18.40 -21.49 0.84
C LEU A 113 -19.14 -21.73 -0.48
N LEU A 114 -19.21 -20.73 -1.37
CA LEU A 114 -19.80 -20.88 -2.71
C LEU A 114 -19.02 -21.91 -3.55
N ARG A 115 -17.69 -21.86 -3.53
CA ARG A 115 -16.84 -22.86 -4.21
C ARG A 115 -17.01 -24.26 -3.62
N GLY A 116 -17.06 -24.38 -2.29
CA GLY A 116 -17.27 -25.66 -1.60
C GLY A 116 -18.64 -26.28 -1.88
N ARG A 117 -19.69 -25.46 -2.02
CA ARG A 117 -21.03 -25.94 -2.41
C ARG A 117 -21.09 -26.44 -3.84
N ALA A 118 -20.40 -25.82 -4.79
CA ALA A 118 -20.36 -26.28 -6.17
C ALA A 118 -19.71 -27.67 -6.33
N HIS A 119 -18.83 -28.07 -5.40
CA HIS A 119 -18.20 -29.39 -5.38
C HIS A 119 -19.06 -30.49 -4.74
N ASN A 120 -20.12 -30.14 -3.99
CA ASN A 120 -20.99 -31.09 -3.26
C ASN A 120 -22.30 -31.42 -4.01
N ILE A 121 -22.41 -31.11 -5.30
CA ILE A 121 -23.59 -31.39 -6.16
C ILE A 121 -23.26 -32.48 -7.19
N TYR A 122 -22.24 -33.31 -6.96
CA TYR A 122 -21.96 -34.50 -7.75
C TYR A 122 -21.63 -35.69 -6.85
#